data_AF-A0A7X7ZLR9-F1
#
_entry.id   AF-A0A7X7ZLR9-F1
#
_cell.length_a   1.000
_cell.length_b   1.000
_cell.length_c   1.000
_cell.angle_alpha   90.00
_cell.angle_beta   90.00
_cell.angle_gamma   90.00
#
_symmetry.space_group_name_H-M   'P 1'
#
loop_
_entity.id
_entity.type
_entity.pdbx_description
1 polymer ?
#
loop_
_entity_poly.entity_id
_entity_poly.type
_entity_poly.pdbx_seq_one_letter_code
_entity_poly.pdbx_strand_id
1 'polypeptide(L)'
;MNEVLRAQILDEIEQFASRPTLAADEITVSDLAKRLSCGYCMASTRLQKLVEQGVMTVRPGVYDQRTGKIVNAYRKADVSHSEHGEAVE
;
A
#
# COMPACT_ATOMS: atom_id res chain seq x y z
N MET A 1 1.42 -41.08 3.98
CA MET A 1 1.29 -39.69 3.48
C MET A 1 2.44 -38.92 4.12
N ASN A 2 3.41 -38.46 3.33
CA ASN A 2 4.72 -38.02 3.81
C ASN A 2 4.60 -36.72 4.62
N GLU A 3 5.04 -36.72 5.89
CA GLU A 3 4.91 -35.57 6.81
C GLU A 3 5.63 -34.32 6.28
N VAL A 4 6.72 -34.51 5.53
CA VAL A 4 7.45 -33.43 4.85
C VAL A 4 6.60 -32.76 3.79
N LEU A 5 5.85 -33.55 3.01
CA LEU A 5 4.96 -33.05 1.96
C LEU A 5 3.77 -32.28 2.57
N ARG A 6 3.26 -32.75 3.71
CA ARG A 6 2.19 -32.06 4.46
C ARG A 6 2.66 -30.70 4.97
N ALA A 7 3.88 -30.61 5.50
CA ALA A 7 4.45 -29.35 5.96
C ALA A 7 4.64 -28.35 4.80
N GLN A 8 5.16 -28.81 3.66
CA GLN A 8 5.32 -27.97 2.46
C GLN A 8 3.99 -27.43 1.93
N ILE A 9 2.94 -28.26 1.91
CA ILE A 9 1.60 -27.82 1.48
C ILE A 9 1.02 -26.78 2.44
N LEU A 10 1.23 -26.93 3.75
CA LEU A 10 0.75 -25.96 4.74
C LEU A 10 1.49 -24.62 4.63
N ASP A 11 2.80 -24.66 4.46
CA ASP A 11 3.64 -23.47 4.23
C ASP A 11 3.21 -22.75 2.94
N GLU A 12 3.00 -23.52 1.86
CA GLU A 12 2.48 -23.02 0.59
C GLU A 12 1.08 -22.43 0.70
N ILE A 13 0.24 -22.89 1.63
CA ILE A 13 -1.10 -22.31 1.87
C ILE A 13 -1.01 -21.07 2.77
N GLU A 14 -0.08 -21.04 3.73
CA GLU A 14 0.10 -19.93 4.68
C GLU A 14 0.53 -18.64 3.98
N GLN A 15 1.35 -18.73 2.92
CA GLN A 15 1.70 -17.58 2.06
C GLN A 15 0.48 -16.98 1.32
N PHE A 16 -0.56 -17.78 1.04
CA PHE A 16 -1.81 -17.29 0.45
C PHE A 16 -2.86 -16.88 1.50
N ALA A 17 -2.73 -17.39 2.73
CA ALA A 17 -3.60 -17.02 3.85
C ALA A 17 -3.19 -15.68 4.49
N SER A 18 -1.90 -15.35 4.45
CA SER A 18 -1.35 -14.14 5.04
C SER A 18 -1.74 -12.90 4.25
N ARG A 19 -2.66 -12.10 4.82
CA ARG A 19 -3.01 -10.80 4.24
C ARG A 19 -1.80 -9.86 4.27
N PRO A 20 -1.55 -9.09 3.20
CA PRO A 20 -0.51 -8.08 3.23
C PRO A 20 -0.78 -7.09 4.37
N THR A 21 0.25 -6.82 5.18
CA THR A 21 0.19 -5.88 6.30
C THR A 21 0.72 -4.51 5.90
N LEU A 22 0.26 -3.48 6.61
CA LEU A 22 0.69 -2.11 6.39
C LEU A 22 2.20 -1.97 6.64
N ALA A 23 2.94 -1.54 5.63
CA ALA A 23 4.38 -1.33 5.75
C ALA A 23 4.69 -0.01 6.50
N ALA A 24 5.91 0.13 7.02
CA ALA A 24 6.32 1.30 7.81
C ALA A 24 6.33 2.62 7.00
N ASP A 25 6.52 2.54 5.70
CA ASP A 25 6.54 3.65 4.75
C ASP A 25 5.17 3.94 4.12
N GLU A 26 4.15 3.17 4.49
CA GLU A 26 2.79 3.34 3.99
C GLU A 26 1.94 4.17 4.95
N ILE A 27 1.01 4.92 4.38
CA ILE A 27 0.01 5.69 5.13
C ILE A 27 -1.40 5.29 4.69
N THR A 28 -2.36 5.48 5.58
CA THR A 28 -3.79 5.29 5.28
C THR A 28 -4.49 6.65 5.18
N VAL A 29 -5.74 6.65 4.71
CA VAL A 29 -6.62 7.85 4.77
C VAL A 29 -6.73 8.37 6.20
N SER A 30 -6.84 7.48 7.18
CA SER A 30 -6.94 7.82 8.59
C SER A 30 -5.68 8.51 9.12
N ASP A 31 -4.50 8.07 8.68
CA ASP A 31 -3.23 8.71 9.05
C ASP A 31 -3.17 10.14 8.51
N LEU A 32 -3.52 10.33 7.23
CA LEU A 32 -3.49 11.64 6.60
C LEU A 32 -4.52 12.59 7.22
N ALA A 33 -5.74 12.12 7.45
CA ALA A 33 -6.80 12.89 8.10
C ALA A 33 -6.39 13.37 9.49
N LYS A 34 -5.77 12.50 10.29
CA LYS A 34 -5.24 12.85 11.62
C LYS A 34 -4.10 13.87 11.53
N ARG A 35 -3.12 13.63 10.65
CA ARG A 35 -1.94 14.49 10.49
C ARG A 35 -2.29 15.91 10.05
N LEU A 36 -3.30 16.05 9.19
CA LEU A 36 -3.72 17.35 8.65
C LEU A 36 -4.95 17.93 9.35
N SER A 37 -5.43 17.30 10.44
CA SER A 37 -6.67 17.67 11.15
C SER A 37 -7.84 17.93 10.19
N CYS A 38 -8.02 17.05 9.21
CA CYS A 38 -8.99 17.23 8.14
C CYS A 38 -9.99 16.08 8.04
N GLY A 39 -11.10 16.31 7.32
CA GLY A 39 -12.12 15.30 7.11
C GLY A 39 -11.63 14.12 6.27
N TYR A 40 -12.09 12.91 6.60
CA TYR A 40 -11.74 11.67 5.90
C TYR A 40 -12.01 11.72 4.40
N CYS A 41 -13.15 12.30 3.99
CA CYS A 41 -13.48 12.46 2.56
C CYS A 41 -12.42 13.31 1.84
N MET A 42 -11.97 14.40 2.48
CA MET A 42 -10.95 15.28 1.89
C MET A 42 -9.59 14.58 1.79
N ALA A 43 -9.18 13.87 2.85
CA ALA A 43 -7.96 13.07 2.83
C ALA A 43 -7.99 11.99 1.74
N SER A 44 -9.11 11.28 1.59
CA SER A 44 -9.30 10.25 0.57
C SER A 44 -9.20 10.83 -0.84
N THR A 45 -9.93 11.92 -1.13
CA THR A 45 -9.89 12.58 -2.44
C THR A 45 -8.48 13.09 -2.77
N ARG A 46 -7.76 13.63 -1.78
CA ARG A 46 -6.40 14.12 -2.00
C ARG A 46 -5.42 12.99 -2.32
N LEU A 47 -5.48 11.89 -1.57
CA LEU A 47 -4.66 10.71 -1.83
C LEU A 47 -4.93 10.12 -3.22
N GLN A 48 -6.20 10.02 -3.62
CA GLN A 48 -6.57 9.55 -4.95
C GLN A 48 -5.99 10.44 -6.05
N LYS A 49 -6.08 11.77 -5.91
CA LYS A 49 -5.45 12.71 -6.87
C LYS A 49 -3.93 12.53 -6.97
N LEU A 50 -3.25 12.26 -5.86
CA LEU A 50 -1.80 12.01 -5.87
C LEU A 50 -1.44 10.69 -6.56
N VAL A 51 -2.32 9.69 -6.49
CA VAL A 51 -2.19 8.44 -7.24
C VAL A 51 -2.40 8.69 -8.74
N GLU A 52 -3.43 9.44 -9.12
CA GLU A 52 -3.69 9.81 -10.52
C GLU A 52 -2.53 10.62 -11.14
N GLN A 53 -1.87 11.46 -10.34
CA GLN A 53 -0.70 12.23 -10.74
C GLN A 53 0.60 11.41 -10.78
N GLY A 54 0.57 10.13 -10.43
CA GLY A 54 1.77 9.27 -10.36
C GLY A 54 2.73 9.60 -9.22
N VAL A 55 2.33 10.47 -8.28
CA VAL A 55 3.15 10.86 -7.11
C VAL A 55 3.09 9.78 -6.03
N MET A 56 1.98 9.04 -5.96
CA MET A 56 1.76 7.96 -5.01
C MET A 56 1.27 6.69 -5.70
N THR A 57 1.49 5.56 -5.05
CA THR A 57 0.88 4.27 -5.40
C THR A 57 -0.10 3.87 -4.32
N VAL A 58 -1.12 3.09 -4.71
CA VAL A 58 -2.12 2.56 -3.79
C VAL A 58 -2.11 1.03 -3.82
N ARG A 59 -2.13 0.42 -2.64
CA ARG A 59 -2.28 -1.02 -2.46
C ARG A 59 -3.58 -1.30 -1.70
N PRO A 60 -4.62 -1.82 -2.38
CA PRO A 60 -5.88 -2.14 -1.74
C PRO A 60 -5.77 -3.41 -0.89
N GLY A 61 -6.65 -3.55 0.10
CA GLY A 61 -6.82 -4.82 0.84
C GLY A 61 -5.76 -5.10 1.91
N VAL A 62 -5.07 -4.06 2.39
CA VAL A 62 -3.99 -4.18 3.36
C VAL A 62 -4.55 -4.18 4.78
N TYR A 63 -4.06 -5.09 5.63
CA TYR A 63 -4.43 -5.13 7.04
C TYR A 63 -3.63 -4.10 7.84
N ASP A 64 -4.33 -3.12 8.41
CA ASP A 64 -3.76 -2.16 9.36
C ASP A 64 -3.89 -2.71 10.78
N GLN A 65 -2.78 -3.23 11.30
CA GLN A 65 -2.70 -3.81 12.65
C GLN A 65 -3.10 -2.80 13.76
N ARG A 66 -2.94 -1.49 13.51
CA ARG A 66 -3.21 -0.43 14.50
C ARG A 66 -4.71 -0.21 14.70
N THR A 67 -5.50 -0.40 13.64
CA THR A 67 -6.95 -0.19 13.67
C THR A 67 -7.73 -1.51 13.60
N GLY A 68 -7.06 -2.61 13.31
CA GLY A 68 -7.68 -3.94 13.14
C GLY A 68 -8.54 -4.05 11.88
N LYS A 69 -8.34 -3.17 10.89
CA LYS A 69 -9.20 -3.06 9.71
C LYS A 69 -8.43 -3.30 8.42
N ILE A 70 -9.16 -3.74 7.40
CA ILE A 70 -8.67 -3.78 6.02
C ILE A 70 -8.85 -2.40 5.40
N VAL A 71 -7.77 -1.84 4.88
CA VAL A 71 -7.71 -0.47 4.36
C VAL A 71 -6.91 -0.41 3.06
N ASN A 72 -6.96 0.74 2.40
CA ASN A 72 -6.05 1.07 1.31
C ASN A 72 -4.79 1.70 1.89
N ALA A 73 -3.64 1.15 1.53
CA ALA A 73 -2.33 1.69 1.88
C ALA A 73 -1.81 2.54 0.73
N TYR A 74 -1.25 3.70 1.04
CA TYR A 74 -0.68 4.63 0.08
C TYR A 74 0.80 4.81 0.37
N ARG A 75 1.62 4.78 -0.68
CA ARG A 75 3.07 4.95 -0.61
C ARG A 75 3.50 6.03 -1.61
N LYS A 76 4.59 6.72 -1.34
CA LYS A 76 5.22 7.58 -2.35
C LYS A 76 5.67 6.69 -3.52
N ALA A 77 5.38 7.10 -4.76
CA ALA A 77 5.93 6.42 -5.91
C ALA A 77 7.45 6.59 -5.90
N ASP A 78 8.17 5.49 -6.11
CA ASP A 78 9.60 5.56 -6.40
C ASP A 78 9.72 6.16 -7.80
N VAL A 79 9.84 7.48 -7.85
CA VAL A 79 10.17 8.17 -9.09
C VAL A 79 11.64 7.85 -9.33
N SER A 80 11.90 6.71 -9.96
CA SER A 80 13.12 6.55 -10.74
C SER A 80 13.07 7.69 -11.74
N HIS A 81 13.80 8.77 -11.45
CA HIS A 81 14.17 9.77 -12.43
C HIS A 81 14.97 9.01 -13.51
N SER A 82 14.27 8.40 -14.45
CA SER A 82 14.83 8.19 -15.77
C SER A 82 14.95 9.58 -16.37
N GLU A 83 16.10 10.20 -16.13
CA GLU A 83 16.63 11.25 -16.99
C GLU A 83 16.81 10.61 -18.39
N HIS A 84 15.74 10.59 -19.17
CA HIS A 84 15.79 10.62 -20.63
C HIS A 84 15.16 11.98 -20.96
N GLY A 85 15.91 13.01 -21.33
CA GLY A 85 16.90 13.02 -22.40
C GLY A 85 16.19 13.48 -23.69
N GLU A 86 16.74 14.51 -24.33
CA GLU A 86 16.27 15.28 -25.51
C GLU A 86 15.16 16.33 -25.21
N ALA A 87 15.40 17.66 -25.22
CA ALA A 87 16.05 18.58 -26.20
C ALA A 87 15.37 18.45 -27.59
N VAL A 88 14.84 19.46 -28.27
CA VAL A 88 15.18 20.89 -28.46
C VAL A 88 13.96 21.64 -29.06
N GLU A 89 14.03 22.97 -29.03
CA GLU A 89 13.17 23.95 -29.74
C GLU A 89 12.96 23.66 -31.24
#